data_AF-A0A0J1GSQ4-F1
#
_entry.id   AF-A0A0J1GSQ4-F1
#
_cell.length_a   1.000
_cell.length_b   1.000
_cell.length_c   1.000
_cell.angle_alpha   90.00
_cell.angle_beta   90.00
_cell.angle_gamma   90.00
#
_symmetry.space_group_name_H-M   'P 1'
#
loop_
_entity.id
_entity.type
_entity.pdbx_description
1 polymer ?
#
loop_
_entity_poly.entity_id
_entity_poly.type
_entity_poly.pdbx_seq_one_letter_code
_entity_poly.pdbx_strand_id
1 'polypeptide(L)'
;MANAERPVLIDHLAFSFKFTELRHCHKSDLSSVAWCKLPKATYQTVTNQQLRAIALTRYQDAVREALTDRLATFLFHVMGLTCSPMRGRGLHGYEDSCVLLDKTGKVECGLLGI
;
A
#
# COMPACT_ATOMS: atom_id res chain seq x y z
N MET A 1 -10.19 -42.90 -12.00
CA MET A 1 -9.50 -42.67 -10.73
C MET A 1 -9.48 -41.17 -10.51
N ALA A 2 -10.18 -40.67 -9.48
CA ALA A 2 -10.19 -39.24 -9.18
C ALA A 2 -8.77 -38.81 -8.79
N ASN A 3 -8.25 -37.79 -9.45
CA ASN A 3 -6.96 -37.20 -9.11
C ASN A 3 -7.14 -36.58 -7.72
N ALA A 4 -6.67 -37.27 -6.67
CA ALA A 4 -6.72 -36.75 -5.31
C ALA A 4 -5.69 -35.62 -5.23
N GLU A 5 -6.12 -34.40 -5.54
CA GLU A 5 -5.30 -33.21 -5.38
C GLU A 5 -4.87 -33.10 -3.92
N ARG A 6 -3.57 -33.30 -3.67
CA ARG A 6 -2.99 -33.06 -2.35
C ARG A 6 -2.90 -31.54 -2.17
N PRO A 7 -3.52 -30.97 -1.12
CA PRO A 7 -3.44 -29.54 -0.90
C PRO A 7 -1.98 -29.14 -0.64
N VAL A 8 -1.52 -28.08 -1.31
CA VAL A 8 -0.24 -27.46 -1.00
C VAL A 8 -0.37 -26.72 0.32
N LEU A 9 0.43 -27.11 1.31
CA LEU A 9 0.55 -26.39 2.56
C LEU A 9 1.53 -25.23 2.34
N ILE A 10 1.06 -24.01 2.56
CA ILE A 10 1.88 -22.80 2.47
C ILE A 10 2.15 -22.34 3.90
N ASP A 11 3.41 -22.42 4.33
CA ASP A 11 3.81 -21.98 5.67
C ASP A 11 3.94 -20.45 5.76
N HIS A 12 4.53 -19.81 4.74
CA HIS A 12 4.72 -18.37 4.66
C HIS A 12 4.51 -17.86 3.24
N LEU A 13 3.84 -16.71 3.13
CA LEU A 13 3.68 -15.97 1.87
C LEU A 13 4.42 -14.64 1.98
N ALA A 14 5.36 -14.39 1.06
CA ALA A 14 6.07 -13.13 0.95
C ALA A 14 6.05 -12.66 -0.51
N PHE A 15 5.78 -11.37 -0.72
CA PHE A 15 5.82 -10.75 -2.03
C PHE A 15 6.18 -9.28 -1.90
N SER A 16 6.63 -8.68 -3.00
CA SER A 16 6.91 -7.25 -3.08
C SER A 16 6.33 -6.67 -4.35
N PHE A 17 5.99 -5.39 -4.30
CA PHE A 17 5.54 -4.63 -5.45
C PHE A 17 5.96 -3.18 -5.28
N LYS A 18 6.05 -2.45 -6.38
CA LYS A 18 6.35 -1.02 -6.33
C LYS A 18 5.18 -0.28 -5.70
N PHE A 19 5.45 0.54 -4.70
CA PHE A 19 4.42 1.34 -4.01
C PHE A 19 3.55 2.17 -4.98
N THR A 20 4.14 2.65 -6.08
CA THR A 20 3.44 3.41 -7.12
C THR A 20 2.36 2.61 -7.86
N GLU A 21 2.39 1.27 -7.85
CA GLU A 21 1.38 0.44 -8.53
C GLU A 21 0.01 0.46 -7.84
N LEU A 22 -0.07 0.91 -6.58
CA LEU A 22 -1.34 1.17 -5.90
C LEU A 22 -2.21 2.23 -6.61
N ARG A 23 -1.62 2.99 -7.55
CA ARG A 23 -2.38 3.87 -8.45
C ARG A 23 -3.44 3.12 -9.25
N HIS A 24 -3.27 1.83 -9.49
CA HIS A 24 -4.18 1.00 -10.29
C HIS A 24 -5.23 0.24 -9.48
N CYS A 25 -5.25 0.31 -8.14
CA CYS A 25 -6.24 -0.42 -7.32
C CYS A 25 -7.70 -0.17 -7.74
N HIS A 26 -8.01 1.05 -8.20
CA HIS A 26 -9.33 1.43 -8.73
C HIS A 26 -9.78 0.65 -9.98
N LYS A 27 -8.87 -0.07 -10.64
CA LYS A 27 -9.18 -0.91 -11.80
C LYS A 27 -9.49 -2.36 -11.41
N SER A 28 -9.31 -2.72 -10.14
CA SER A 28 -9.64 -4.07 -9.68
C SER A 28 -11.15 -4.27 -9.73
N ASP A 29 -11.57 -5.49 -10.10
CA ASP A 29 -12.97 -5.93 -10.10
C ASP A 29 -13.43 -6.39 -8.69
N LEU A 30 -12.58 -6.15 -7.69
CA LEU A 30 -12.92 -6.37 -6.29
C LEU A 30 -13.91 -5.27 -5.90
N SER A 31 -15.03 -5.70 -5.30
CA SER A 31 -16.18 -4.97 -4.72
C SER A 31 -16.10 -3.44 -4.61
N SER A 32 -17.25 -2.76 -4.56
CA SER A 32 -17.49 -1.30 -4.50
C SER A 32 -16.74 -0.47 -3.42
N VAL A 33 -15.44 -0.67 -3.24
CA VAL A 33 -14.54 -0.01 -2.31
C VAL A 33 -14.16 1.31 -2.95
N ALA A 34 -14.47 2.39 -2.23
CA ALA A 34 -14.12 3.74 -2.65
C ALA A 34 -12.63 3.99 -2.40
N TRP A 35 -11.80 3.71 -3.40
CA TRP A 35 -10.36 4.03 -3.35
C TRP A 35 -10.13 5.55 -3.27
N CYS A 36 -9.24 6.00 -2.39
CA CYS A 36 -8.85 7.41 -2.33
C CYS A 36 -8.41 7.94 -3.70
N LYS A 37 -8.88 9.13 -4.08
CA LYS A 37 -8.57 9.70 -5.40
C LYS A 37 -7.14 10.23 -5.42
N LEU A 38 -6.43 9.98 -6.53
CA LEU A 38 -5.10 10.56 -6.71
C LEU A 38 -5.21 12.07 -6.97
N PRO A 39 -4.30 12.88 -6.42
CA PRO A 39 -4.28 14.31 -6.67
C PRO A 39 -3.98 14.60 -8.14
N LYS A 40 -4.44 15.75 -8.63
CA LYS A 40 -4.12 16.25 -9.97
C LYS A 40 -2.78 16.98 -9.97
N ALA A 41 -2.00 16.82 -11.05
CA ALA A 41 -0.68 17.42 -11.21
C ALA A 41 -0.73 18.94 -11.51
N THR A 42 -1.20 19.74 -10.55
CA THR A 42 -1.37 21.20 -10.71
C THR A 42 -0.05 21.96 -10.86
N TYR A 43 1.07 21.39 -10.42
CA TYR A 43 2.40 22.02 -10.54
C TYR A 43 2.81 22.29 -12.01
N GLN A 44 2.21 21.58 -12.97
CA GLN A 44 2.54 21.73 -14.40
C GLN A 44 2.07 23.08 -14.97
N THR A 45 1.04 23.69 -14.40
CA THR A 45 0.49 24.97 -14.86
C THR A 45 1.19 26.17 -14.21
N VAL A 46 2.14 25.94 -13.30
CA VAL A 46 2.84 27.02 -12.58
C VAL A 46 4.06 27.47 -13.38
N THR A 47 4.00 28.70 -13.90
CA THR A 47 5.07 29.26 -14.74
C THR A 47 6.31 29.66 -13.93
N ASN A 48 6.15 30.18 -12.71
CA ASN A 48 7.27 30.57 -11.87
C ASN A 48 8.00 29.33 -11.33
N GLN A 49 9.31 29.24 -11.56
CA GLN A 49 10.12 28.06 -11.22
C GLN A 49 10.17 27.76 -9.72
N GLN A 50 10.27 28.79 -8.85
CA GLN A 50 10.32 28.60 -7.41
C GLN A 50 8.97 28.11 -6.88
N LEU A 51 7.88 28.72 -7.33
CA LEU A 51 6.52 28.30 -6.96
C LEU A 51 6.20 26.89 -7.50
N ARG A 52 6.72 26.55 -8.67
CA ARG A 52 6.59 25.21 -9.26
C ARG A 52 7.29 24.14 -8.42
N ALA A 53 8.47 24.42 -7.87
CA ALA A 53 9.16 23.48 -6.99
C ALA A 53 8.33 23.20 -5.72
N ILE A 54 7.78 24.23 -5.09
CA ILE A 54 6.90 24.10 -3.92
C ILE A 54 5.64 23.30 -4.28
N ALA A 55 5.03 23.59 -5.42
CA ALA A 55 3.85 22.88 -5.90
C ALA A 55 4.14 21.40 -6.21
N LEU A 56 5.34 21.09 -6.72
CA LEU A 56 5.79 19.72 -6.98
C LEU A 56 5.94 18.93 -5.67
N THR A 57 6.59 19.51 -4.65
CA THR A 57 6.71 18.85 -3.33
C THR A 57 5.34 18.56 -2.74
N ARG A 58 4.43 19.55 -2.73
CA ARG A 58 3.05 19.36 -2.25
C ARG A 58 2.31 18.27 -3.01
N TYR A 59 2.48 18.21 -4.32
CA TYR A 59 1.90 17.16 -5.14
C TYR A 59 2.46 15.78 -4.78
N GLN A 60 3.78 15.66 -4.61
CA GLN A 60 4.42 14.40 -4.22
C GLN A 60 3.94 13.92 -2.84
N ASP A 61 3.82 14.81 -1.88
CA ASP A 61 3.31 14.48 -0.54
C ASP A 61 1.85 14.02 -0.58
N ALA A 62 0.99 14.73 -1.33
CA ALA A 62 -0.40 14.34 -1.52
C ALA A 62 -0.54 12.99 -2.26
N VAL A 63 0.35 12.69 -3.22
CA VAL A 63 0.39 11.37 -3.86
C VAL A 63 0.80 10.31 -2.85
N ARG A 64 1.81 10.56 -2.03
CA ARG A 64 2.27 9.60 -1.00
C ARG A 64 1.14 9.28 -0.04
N GLU A 65 0.44 10.29 0.48
CA GLU A 65 -0.71 10.13 1.36
C GLU A 65 -1.82 9.30 0.71
N ALA A 66 -2.19 9.62 -0.54
CA ALA A 66 -3.22 8.87 -1.27
C ALA A 66 -2.83 7.40 -1.52
N LEU A 67 -1.55 7.13 -1.81
CA LEU A 67 -1.07 5.75 -1.98
C LEU A 67 -1.02 4.99 -0.65
N THR A 68 -0.65 5.64 0.46
CA THR A 68 -0.69 5.04 1.80
C THR A 68 -2.10 4.66 2.20
N ASP A 69 -3.09 5.53 1.97
CA ASP A 69 -4.50 5.22 2.23
C ASP A 69 -4.99 4.03 1.38
N ARG A 70 -4.61 3.99 0.10
CA ARG A 70 -4.91 2.85 -0.77
C ARG A 70 -4.23 1.56 -0.30
N LEU A 71 -3.00 1.63 0.22
CA LEU A 71 -2.33 0.47 0.80
C LEU A 71 -3.11 -0.06 2.00
N ALA A 72 -3.49 0.81 2.93
CA ALA A 72 -4.30 0.44 4.09
C ALA A 72 -5.64 -0.18 3.66
N THR A 73 -6.30 0.42 2.66
CA THR A 73 -7.55 -0.09 2.09
C THR A 73 -7.37 -1.46 1.45
N PHE A 74 -6.29 -1.65 0.69
CA PHE A 74 -5.94 -2.93 0.06
C PHE A 74 -5.70 -4.01 1.12
N LEU A 75 -4.88 -3.71 2.14
CA LEU A 75 -4.61 -4.64 3.22
C LEU A 75 -5.90 -5.04 3.95
N PHE A 76 -6.77 -4.08 4.28
CA PHE A 76 -7.98 -4.37 5.05
C PHE A 76 -9.06 -5.12 4.24
N HIS A 77 -9.36 -4.64 3.03
CA HIS A 77 -10.48 -5.16 2.24
C HIS A 77 -10.09 -6.38 1.39
N VAL A 78 -8.84 -6.45 0.91
CA VAL A 78 -8.39 -7.54 0.03
C VAL A 78 -7.65 -8.62 0.82
N MET A 79 -6.66 -8.23 1.63
CA MET A 79 -5.84 -9.20 2.38
C MET A 79 -6.45 -9.59 3.73
N GLY A 80 -7.37 -8.79 4.26
CA GLY A 80 -7.94 -8.98 5.58
C GLY A 80 -6.99 -8.66 6.73
N LEU A 81 -6.06 -7.73 6.52
CA LEU A 81 -5.01 -7.35 7.45
C LEU A 81 -5.06 -5.84 7.76
N THR A 82 -4.47 -5.45 8.88
CA THR A 82 -4.21 -4.05 9.25
C THR A 82 -2.72 -3.84 9.52
N CYS A 83 -2.27 -2.59 9.62
CA CYS A 83 -0.89 -2.25 9.96
C CYS A 83 -0.84 -1.59 11.35
N SER A 84 0.19 -1.92 12.11
CA SER A 84 0.61 -1.11 13.25
C SER A 84 1.19 0.24 12.79
N PRO A 85 1.43 1.18 13.72
CA PRO A 85 2.37 2.28 13.46
C PRO A 85 3.73 1.77 12.99
N MET A 86 4.44 2.60 12.23
CA MET A 86 5.82 2.34 11.81
C MET A 86 6.73 2.16 13.03
N ARG A 87 7.70 1.25 12.92
CA ARG A 87 8.56 0.85 14.02
C ARG A 87 9.84 1.68 14.13
N GLY A 88 10.19 2.46 13.10
CA GLY A 88 11.49 3.11 12.98
C GLY A 88 12.64 2.10 12.82
N ARG A 89 12.35 0.91 12.27
CA ARG A 89 13.32 -0.17 12.09
C ARG A 89 13.12 -0.84 10.74
N GLY A 90 14.17 -0.83 9.93
CA GLY A 90 14.19 -1.49 8.63
C GLY A 90 13.99 -3.00 8.67
N LEU A 91 13.66 -3.56 7.51
CA LEU A 91 13.37 -4.98 7.32
C LEU A 91 13.80 -5.40 5.92
N HIS A 92 14.60 -6.46 5.79
CA HIS A 92 14.96 -7.05 4.49
C HIS A 92 15.42 -6.04 3.40
N GLY A 93 16.17 -5.01 3.79
CA GLY A 93 16.67 -3.97 2.88
C GLY A 93 15.75 -2.75 2.71
N TYR A 94 14.56 -2.76 3.30
CA TYR A 94 13.69 -1.60 3.46
C TYR A 94 14.12 -0.73 4.64
N GLU A 95 13.88 0.57 4.54
CA GLU A 95 14.34 1.57 5.52
C GLU A 95 13.54 1.49 6.83
N ASP A 96 12.25 1.17 6.72
CA ASP A 96 11.37 1.03 7.87
C ASP A 96 10.41 -0.16 7.73
N SER A 97 9.69 -0.50 8.80
CA SER A 97 8.72 -1.58 8.82
C SER A 97 7.57 -1.34 9.78
N CYS A 98 6.46 -2.02 9.54
CA CYS A 98 5.34 -2.13 10.47
C CYS A 98 4.89 -3.59 10.62
N VAL A 99 4.17 -3.87 11.71
CA VAL A 99 3.57 -5.18 11.97
C VAL A 99 2.25 -5.28 11.20
N LEU A 100 2.08 -6.38 10.46
CA LEU A 100 0.79 -6.76 9.91
C LEU A 100 -0.02 -7.48 10.99
N LEU A 101 -1.22 -7.00 11.23
CA LEU A 101 -2.14 -7.53 12.22
C LEU A 101 -3.40 -8.06 11.53
N ASP A 102 -4.13 -8.91 12.22
CA ASP A 102 -5.48 -9.31 11.79
C ASP A 102 -6.45 -8.11 11.76
N LYS A 103 -7.68 -8.32 11.27
CA LYS A 103 -8.70 -7.25 11.23
C LYS A 103 -9.05 -6.68 12.60
N THR A 104 -8.86 -7.45 13.68
CA THR A 104 -9.11 -6.95 15.04
C THR A 104 -7.96 -6.13 15.60
N GLY A 105 -6.79 -6.16 14.94
CA GLY A 105 -5.59 -5.46 15.37
C GLY A 105 -4.91 -6.09 16.60
N LYS A 106 -5.19 -7.37 16.90
CA LYS A 106 -4.70 -8.04 18.12
C LYS A 106 -3.70 -9.14 17.85
N VAL A 107 -3.81 -9.80 16.70
CA VAL A 107 -2.98 -10.95 16.36
C VAL A 107 -1.97 -10.52 15.30
N GLU A 108 -0.69 -10.76 15.58
CA GLU A 108 0.39 -10.54 14.61
C GLU A 108 0.34 -11.60 13.51
N CYS A 109 0.28 -11.14 12.26
CA CYS A 109 0.22 -11.96 11.06
C CYS A 109 1.48 -11.86 10.20
N GLY A 110 2.38 -10.91 10.49
CA GLY A 110 3.65 -10.76 9.77
C GLY A 110 4.22 -9.35 9.83
N LEU A 111 5.09 -9.03 8.87
CA LEU A 111 5.75 -7.74 8.76
C LEU A 111 5.63 -7.19 7.34
N LEU A 112 5.54 -5.87 7.23
CA LEU A 112 5.62 -5.11 5.98
C LEU A 112 6.84 -4.18 6.05
N GLY A 113 7.70 -4.24 5.04
CA GLY A 113 8.81 -3.29 4.85
C GLY A 113 8.46 -2.21 3.83
N ILE A 114 8.93 -0.97 4.07
CA ILE A 114 8.76 0.20 3.19
C ILE A 114 10.09 0.93 2.96
#